data_AF-L2G3T5-F1
#
_entry.id   AF-L2G3T5-F1
#
_cell.length_a   1.000
_cell.length_b   1.000
_cell.length_c   1.000
_cell.angle_alpha   90.00
_cell.angle_beta   90.00
_cell.angle_gamma   90.00
#
_symmetry.space_group_name_H-M   'P 1'
#
loop_
_entity.id
_entity.type
_entity.pdbx_description
1 polymer ?
#
loop_
_entity_poly.entity_id
_entity_poly.type
_entity_poly.pdbx_seq_one_letter_code
_entity_poly.pdbx_strand_id
1 'polypeptide(L)'
;MGSQPSKTAAVDPSSEKELLERLRRFQVTENELVNVENGGGDEKNGMKLLREPEGLPVHLTQSWQSRFLSDPKNKLALTALSTADPRTVLTSTSTKLSDPQIFNVKIPFEGGPITNQRSSGRCWLFASTNTFRVALMKRYNLEAFELSQSYLFFWDKLEKSNYFLEQIIDTAAEDLDGRLIQALLGDIVSDGGQWDMVYNLVQKYGLVPQALYPDSWNAMNSGVLNSIVKTKLREYALILRKEIRSGSATAQTLSSTKEKMVREILSILTLTLGPPPNPREEFTWTYLDKNGKAHELTTTPAAFAKDVYSSDFRITSAVIEGMVSLVHDPRHEPLTLMTVDRLGKA
;
A
#
# COMPACT_ATOMS: atom_id res chain seq x y z
N MET A 1 -18.79 2.40 -56.03
CA MET A 1 -19.89 1.41 -56.08
C MET A 1 -20.40 1.24 -54.67
N GLY A 2 -21.72 1.43 -54.47
CA GLY A 2 -22.33 1.69 -53.17
C GLY A 2 -22.39 0.48 -52.22
N SER A 3 -22.28 0.75 -50.93
CA SER A 3 -22.64 -0.16 -49.84
C SER A 3 -24.00 0.25 -49.27
N GLN A 4 -24.94 -0.69 -49.29
CA GLN A 4 -26.25 -0.58 -48.64
C GLN A 4 -26.12 -0.55 -47.11
N PRO A 5 -27.01 0.17 -46.39
CA PRO A 5 -27.09 0.09 -44.94
C PRO A 5 -27.79 -1.21 -44.49
N SER A 6 -27.20 -1.91 -43.52
CA SER A 6 -27.78 -3.10 -42.89
C SER A 6 -29.08 -2.76 -42.14
N LYS A 7 -30.11 -3.59 -42.37
CA LYS A 7 -31.39 -3.59 -41.67
C LYS A 7 -31.21 -3.75 -40.15
N THR A 8 -31.91 -2.92 -39.38
CA THR A 8 -32.11 -3.10 -37.93
C THR A 8 -32.95 -4.35 -37.67
N ALA A 9 -32.45 -5.24 -36.83
CA ALA A 9 -33.17 -6.43 -36.38
C ALA A 9 -34.32 -6.01 -35.43
N ALA A 10 -35.49 -6.62 -35.62
CA ALA A 10 -36.66 -6.42 -34.77
C ALA A 10 -36.37 -6.92 -33.34
N VAL A 11 -36.70 -6.10 -32.35
CA VAL A 11 -36.57 -6.40 -30.92
C VAL A 11 -37.61 -7.45 -30.52
N ASP A 12 -37.18 -8.53 -29.87
CA ASP A 12 -38.02 -9.62 -29.38
C ASP A 12 -38.92 -9.13 -28.22
N PRO A 13 -40.26 -9.18 -28.35
CA PRO A 13 -41.19 -8.71 -27.32
C PRO A 13 -41.12 -9.51 -26.00
N SER A 14 -40.44 -10.65 -25.96
CA SER A 14 -40.17 -11.40 -24.72
C SER A 14 -39.19 -10.66 -23.80
N SER A 15 -38.18 -10.01 -24.38
CA SER A 15 -37.13 -9.30 -23.67
C SER A 15 -37.63 -8.02 -23.00
N GLU A 16 -38.58 -7.34 -23.65
CA GLU A 16 -39.18 -6.10 -23.16
C GLU A 16 -40.09 -6.36 -21.95
N LYS A 17 -40.80 -7.49 -21.96
CA LYS A 17 -41.67 -7.92 -20.85
C LYS A 17 -40.87 -8.30 -19.61
N GLU A 18 -39.71 -8.94 -19.79
CA GLU A 18 -38.80 -9.28 -18.70
C GLU A 18 -38.05 -8.04 -18.15
N LEU A 19 -37.74 -7.08 -19.02
CA LEU A 19 -37.19 -5.79 -18.61
C LEU A 19 -38.23 -4.97 -17.81
N LEU A 20 -39.49 -4.99 -18.22
CA LEU A 20 -40.62 -4.39 -17.50
C LEU A 20 -40.90 -5.08 -16.16
N GLU A 21 -40.75 -6.40 -16.07
CA GLU A 21 -40.87 -7.11 -14.79
C GLU A 21 -39.71 -6.80 -13.84
N ARG A 22 -38.48 -6.67 -14.36
CA ARG A 22 -37.32 -6.22 -13.58
C ARG A 22 -37.51 -4.78 -13.09
N LEU A 23 -38.03 -3.89 -13.94
CA LEU A 23 -38.36 -2.51 -13.56
C LEU A 23 -39.47 -2.46 -12.51
N ARG A 24 -40.48 -3.33 -12.58
CA ARG A 24 -41.53 -3.46 -11.55
C ARG A 24 -40.99 -4.01 -10.22
N ARG A 25 -40.01 -4.93 -10.24
CA ARG A 25 -39.32 -5.39 -9.02
C ARG A 25 -38.42 -4.33 -8.39
N PHE A 26 -38.02 -3.32 -9.15
CA PHE A 26 -37.30 -2.13 -8.68
C PHE A 26 -38.22 -0.99 -8.23
N GLN A 27 -39.56 -1.15 -8.30
CA GLN A 27 -40.47 -0.20 -7.67
C GLN A 27 -40.37 -0.35 -6.15
N VAL A 28 -39.48 0.44 -5.57
CA VAL A 28 -39.52 0.84 -4.16
C VAL A 28 -40.94 1.32 -3.88
N THR A 29 -41.65 0.64 -2.97
CA THR A 29 -42.96 1.10 -2.51
C THR A 29 -42.83 2.53 -2.02
N GLU A 30 -43.70 3.44 -2.51
CA GLU A 30 -43.65 4.90 -2.31
C GLU A 30 -43.50 5.37 -0.83
N ASN A 31 -43.66 4.47 0.15
CA ASN A 31 -43.44 4.74 1.57
C ASN A 31 -41.95 4.81 2.00
N GLU A 32 -40.98 4.58 1.10
CA GLU A 32 -39.53 4.68 1.39
C GLU A 32 -38.83 5.85 0.68
N LEU A 33 -39.57 6.80 0.13
CA LEU A 33 -39.00 8.02 -0.45
C LEU A 33 -38.87 9.12 0.62
N VAL A 34 -37.62 9.48 0.97
CA VAL A 34 -37.33 10.72 1.69
C VAL A 34 -37.33 11.86 0.68
N ASN A 35 -38.35 12.71 0.71
CA ASN A 35 -38.34 13.98 -0.03
C ASN A 35 -37.23 14.87 0.53
N VAL A 36 -36.20 15.14 -0.29
CA VAL A 36 -35.21 16.18 -0.01
C VAL A 36 -35.68 17.42 -0.76
N GLU A 37 -36.39 18.32 -0.07
CA GLU A 37 -36.66 19.65 -0.60
C GLU A 37 -35.33 20.40 -0.74
N ASN A 38 -35.05 20.88 -1.96
CA ASN A 38 -33.92 21.78 -2.24
C ASN A 38 -34.22 23.16 -1.64
N GLY A 39 -34.01 23.30 -0.34
CA GLY A 39 -34.05 24.56 0.38
C GLY A 39 -32.74 25.32 0.19
N GLY A 40 -32.71 26.27 -0.74
CA GLY A 40 -31.70 27.33 -0.72
C GLY A 40 -31.94 28.22 0.50
N GLY A 41 -31.17 28.02 1.57
CA GLY A 41 -31.29 28.76 2.82
C GLY A 41 -29.98 28.79 3.59
N ASP A 42 -29.60 30.00 4.01
CA ASP A 42 -28.37 30.35 4.74
C ASP A 42 -27.94 29.31 5.80
N GLU A 43 -26.76 28.73 5.60
CA GLU A 43 -26.13 27.71 6.47
C GLU A 43 -25.84 28.16 7.92
N LYS A 44 -26.19 29.40 8.30
CA LYS A 44 -25.89 29.95 9.64
C LYS A 44 -27.05 29.93 10.63
N ASN A 45 -28.25 29.50 10.24
CA ASN A 45 -29.36 29.28 11.17
C ASN A 45 -29.65 27.79 11.32
N GLY A 46 -28.76 27.08 12.03
CA GLY A 46 -28.95 25.67 12.36
C GLY A 46 -30.17 25.47 13.25
N MET A 47 -31.31 25.09 12.66
CA MET A 47 -32.48 24.58 13.38
C MET A 47 -32.04 23.31 14.12
N LYS A 48 -31.68 23.43 15.40
CA LYS A 48 -31.41 22.26 16.25
C LYS A 48 -32.74 21.55 16.50
N LEU A 49 -32.98 20.46 15.77
CA LEU A 49 -34.06 19.52 16.09
C LEU A 49 -33.82 18.99 17.51
N LEU A 50 -34.59 19.50 18.47
CA LEU A 50 -34.60 19.04 19.85
C LEU A 50 -35.33 17.70 19.89
N ARG A 51 -34.57 16.61 19.80
CA ARG A 51 -35.02 15.25 20.06
C ARG A 51 -34.18 14.68 21.20
N GLU A 52 -34.84 14.05 22.15
CA GLU A 52 -34.17 13.28 23.19
C GLU A 52 -33.54 12.01 22.59
N PRO A 53 -32.28 11.67 22.91
CA PRO A 53 -31.68 10.42 22.48
C PRO A 53 -32.52 9.22 22.96
N GLU A 54 -33.09 8.48 22.02
CA GLU A 54 -33.86 7.28 22.33
C GLU A 54 -32.95 6.04 22.37
N GLY A 55 -33.04 5.28 23.46
CA GLY A 55 -32.39 3.97 23.56
C GLY A 55 -33.06 2.93 22.65
N LEU A 56 -32.32 1.91 22.23
CA LEU A 56 -32.83 0.86 21.35
C LEU A 56 -33.76 -0.11 22.11
N PRO A 57 -35.09 -0.14 21.84
CA PRO A 57 -36.01 -0.99 22.59
C PRO A 57 -35.84 -2.48 22.26
N VAL A 58 -35.68 -3.32 23.29
CA VAL A 58 -35.44 -4.77 23.13
C VAL A 58 -36.57 -5.48 22.38
N HIS A 59 -37.82 -5.10 22.61
CA HIS A 59 -38.95 -5.73 21.93
C HIS A 59 -38.93 -5.44 20.41
N LEU A 60 -38.46 -4.25 19.99
CA LEU A 60 -38.33 -3.92 18.57
C LEU A 60 -37.23 -4.76 17.94
N THR A 61 -36.06 -4.89 18.58
CA THR A 61 -34.95 -5.69 18.03
C THR A 61 -35.34 -7.17 17.88
N GLN A 62 -36.06 -7.72 18.85
CA GLN A 62 -36.62 -9.08 18.77
C GLN A 62 -37.61 -9.18 17.60
N SER A 63 -38.53 -8.23 17.47
CA SER A 63 -39.51 -8.23 16.38
C SER A 63 -38.85 -8.17 15.00
N TRP A 64 -37.78 -7.38 14.85
CA TRP A 64 -37.03 -7.26 13.61
C TRP A 64 -36.30 -8.55 13.25
N GLN A 65 -35.67 -9.20 14.24
CA GLN A 65 -35.00 -10.49 14.05
C GLN A 65 -36.00 -11.58 13.63
N SER A 66 -37.15 -11.67 14.33
CA SER A 66 -38.19 -12.64 13.98
C SER A 66 -38.76 -12.39 12.57
N ARG A 67 -39.00 -11.12 12.20
CA ARG A 67 -39.45 -10.75 10.85
C ARG A 67 -38.39 -11.05 9.79
N PHE A 68 -37.13 -10.75 10.05
CA PHE A 68 -36.02 -11.04 9.14
C PHE A 68 -35.86 -12.54 8.88
N LEU A 69 -35.93 -13.35 9.95
CA LEU A 69 -35.85 -14.81 9.86
C LEU A 69 -37.15 -15.47 9.38
N SER A 70 -38.21 -14.72 9.11
CA SER A 70 -39.41 -15.29 8.47
C SER A 70 -39.17 -15.67 7.01
N ASP A 71 -38.23 -15.01 6.32
CA ASP A 71 -37.84 -15.34 4.95
C ASP A 71 -36.91 -16.58 4.94
N PRO A 72 -37.27 -17.66 4.21
CA PRO A 72 -36.43 -18.84 4.09
C PRO A 72 -35.04 -18.57 3.51
N LYS A 73 -34.86 -17.54 2.66
CA LYS A 73 -33.53 -17.15 2.14
C LYS A 73 -32.62 -16.68 3.26
N ASN A 74 -33.16 -15.93 4.22
CA ASN A 74 -32.40 -15.43 5.36
C ASN A 74 -32.05 -16.55 6.34
N LYS A 75 -32.92 -17.57 6.49
CA LYS A 75 -32.58 -18.79 7.25
C LYS A 75 -31.44 -19.57 6.61
N LEU A 76 -31.45 -19.73 5.28
CA LEU A 76 -30.36 -20.37 4.54
C LEU A 76 -29.05 -19.59 4.69
N ALA A 77 -29.11 -18.26 4.54
CA ALA A 77 -27.97 -17.39 4.74
C ALA A 77 -27.42 -17.49 6.17
N LEU A 78 -28.28 -17.51 7.20
CA LEU A 78 -27.87 -17.69 8.59
C LEU A 78 -27.08 -18.99 8.77
N THR A 79 -27.61 -20.12 8.29
CA THR A 79 -26.91 -21.41 8.41
C THR A 79 -25.57 -21.39 7.70
N ALA A 80 -25.50 -20.89 6.47
CA ALA A 80 -24.27 -20.89 5.69
C ALA A 80 -23.20 -19.93 6.26
N LEU A 81 -23.60 -18.71 6.62
CA LEU A 81 -22.67 -17.67 7.09
C LEU A 81 -22.26 -17.85 8.56
N SER A 82 -23.01 -18.60 9.37
CA SER A 82 -22.61 -18.92 10.75
C SER A 82 -21.64 -20.11 10.85
N THR A 83 -21.49 -20.90 9.78
CA THR A 83 -20.71 -22.15 9.79
C THR A 83 -19.45 -22.10 8.93
N ALA A 84 -19.29 -21.09 8.08
CA ALA A 84 -18.17 -20.96 7.17
C ALA A 84 -17.77 -19.49 6.93
N ASP A 85 -16.57 -19.26 6.39
CA ASP A 85 -16.13 -17.92 5.97
C ASP A 85 -17.08 -17.35 4.91
N PRO A 86 -17.74 -16.21 5.16
CA PRO A 86 -18.63 -15.56 4.21
C PRO A 86 -18.03 -15.37 2.81
N ARG A 87 -16.72 -15.13 2.70
CA ARG A 87 -16.05 -14.94 1.39
C ARG A 87 -16.10 -16.21 0.56
N THR A 88 -15.91 -17.36 1.19
CA THR A 88 -15.99 -18.67 0.53
C THR A 88 -17.44 -18.98 0.16
N VAL A 89 -18.38 -18.75 1.08
CA VAL A 89 -19.82 -19.01 0.87
C VAL A 89 -20.38 -18.19 -0.29
N LEU A 90 -19.97 -16.92 -0.40
CA LEU A 90 -20.47 -15.97 -1.39
C LEU A 90 -19.68 -16.00 -2.71
N THR A 91 -18.68 -16.88 -2.86
CA THR A 91 -17.91 -16.99 -4.09
C THR A 91 -18.78 -17.49 -5.24
N SER A 92 -18.84 -16.72 -6.33
CA SER A 92 -19.57 -17.09 -7.54
C SER A 92 -18.77 -18.07 -8.40
N THR A 93 -19.23 -19.32 -8.47
CA THR A 93 -18.62 -20.35 -9.33
C THR A 93 -18.63 -19.93 -10.80
N SER A 94 -19.70 -19.30 -11.29
CA SER A 94 -19.77 -18.84 -12.68
C SER A 94 -18.71 -17.79 -12.99
N THR A 95 -18.48 -16.86 -12.05
CA THR A 95 -17.42 -15.83 -12.18
C THR A 95 -16.03 -16.48 -12.26
N LYS A 96 -15.77 -17.49 -11.41
CA LYS A 96 -14.51 -18.24 -11.43
C LYS A 96 -14.30 -19.01 -12.74
N LEU A 97 -15.37 -19.60 -13.28
CA LEU A 97 -15.31 -20.33 -14.56
C LEU A 97 -15.12 -19.38 -15.75
N SER A 98 -15.64 -18.15 -15.67
CA SER A 98 -15.49 -17.13 -16.72
C SER A 98 -14.14 -16.41 -16.70
N ASP A 99 -13.23 -16.76 -15.80
CA ASP A 99 -11.91 -16.14 -15.65
C ASP A 99 -10.77 -17.12 -16.00
N PRO A 100 -10.66 -17.59 -17.27
CA PRO A 100 -9.52 -18.37 -17.70
C PRO A 100 -8.30 -17.44 -17.72
N GLN A 101 -7.34 -17.66 -16.80
CA GLN A 101 -6.09 -16.90 -16.65
C GLN A 101 -5.12 -17.09 -17.85
N ILE A 102 -5.61 -16.81 -19.06
CA ILE A 102 -4.97 -17.01 -20.35
C ILE A 102 -4.86 -15.63 -21.02
N PHE A 103 -3.62 -15.17 -21.16
CA PHE A 103 -3.30 -13.87 -21.74
C PHE A 103 -2.51 -14.08 -23.05
N ASN A 104 -2.94 -13.44 -24.14
CA ASN A 104 -2.23 -13.47 -25.42
C ASN A 104 -1.03 -12.52 -25.48
N VAL A 105 -1.05 -11.45 -24.67
CA VAL A 105 0.07 -10.54 -24.45
C VAL A 105 0.70 -10.87 -23.09
N LYS A 106 1.95 -11.29 -23.11
CA LYS A 106 2.74 -11.62 -21.91
C LYS A 106 4.12 -10.98 -22.00
N ILE A 107 4.74 -10.78 -20.86
CA ILE A 107 6.17 -10.45 -20.85
C ILE A 107 6.99 -11.65 -21.35
N PRO A 108 8.09 -11.45 -22.10
CA PRO A 108 8.87 -12.55 -22.66
C PRO A 108 9.55 -13.45 -21.62
N PHE A 109 9.78 -12.92 -20.43
CA PHE A 109 10.48 -13.60 -19.35
C PHE A 109 9.88 -13.17 -18.01
N GLU A 110 9.41 -14.13 -17.22
CA GLU A 110 8.86 -13.92 -15.89
C GLU A 110 9.94 -14.12 -14.81
N GLY A 111 9.82 -13.40 -13.69
CA GLY A 111 10.75 -13.54 -12.58
C GLY A 111 10.40 -14.76 -11.70
N GLY A 112 11.40 -15.58 -11.40
CA GLY A 112 11.30 -16.71 -10.46
C GLY A 112 12.33 -16.58 -9.32
N PRO A 113 12.07 -17.13 -8.12
CA PRO A 113 10.82 -17.78 -7.70
C PRO A 113 9.70 -16.77 -7.41
N ILE A 114 8.48 -17.26 -7.14
CA ILE A 114 7.41 -16.42 -6.57
C ILE A 114 7.85 -15.96 -5.18
N THR A 115 7.81 -14.65 -4.97
CA THR A 115 8.25 -14.01 -3.73
C THR A 115 7.11 -13.96 -2.70
N ASN A 116 7.42 -13.94 -1.39
CA ASN A 116 6.42 -13.87 -0.33
C ASN A 116 6.83 -12.91 0.79
N GLN A 117 6.10 -11.79 0.93
CA GLN A 117 6.36 -10.78 1.97
C GLN A 117 5.99 -11.21 3.39
N ARG A 118 5.27 -12.32 3.55
CA ARG A 118 4.79 -12.86 4.83
C ARG A 118 3.95 -11.82 5.60
N SER A 119 4.08 -11.77 6.92
CA SER A 119 3.36 -10.88 7.82
C SER A 119 4.07 -9.52 7.92
N SER A 120 4.26 -8.86 6.76
CA SER A 120 4.82 -7.52 6.66
C SER A 120 4.11 -6.72 5.56
N GLY A 121 4.10 -5.39 5.66
CA GLY A 121 3.47 -4.49 4.67
C GLY A 121 4.40 -4.06 3.54
N ARG A 122 5.30 -4.95 3.07
CA ARG A 122 6.39 -4.62 2.12
C ARG A 122 6.01 -4.80 0.65
N CYS A 123 4.73 -4.92 0.31
CA CYS A 123 4.27 -5.22 -1.06
C CYS A 123 4.88 -4.31 -2.13
N TRP A 124 5.02 -3.02 -1.85
CA TRP A 124 5.62 -2.02 -2.73
C TRP A 124 7.13 -2.29 -3.00
N LEU A 125 7.90 -2.75 -2.01
CA LEU A 125 9.29 -3.17 -2.19
C LEU A 125 9.39 -4.45 -3.02
N PHE A 126 8.50 -5.42 -2.75
CA PHE A 126 8.44 -6.68 -3.49
C PHE A 126 8.03 -6.45 -4.96
N ALA A 127 7.00 -5.65 -5.22
CA ALA A 127 6.55 -5.33 -6.58
C ALA A 127 7.65 -4.61 -7.39
N SER A 128 8.33 -3.65 -6.78
CA SER A 128 9.40 -2.91 -7.44
C SER A 128 10.61 -3.79 -7.73
N THR A 129 11.06 -4.58 -6.75
CA THR A 129 12.18 -5.52 -6.95
C THR A 129 11.81 -6.67 -7.89
N ASN A 130 10.55 -7.11 -7.94
CA ASN A 130 10.05 -8.07 -8.94
C ASN A 130 10.10 -7.52 -10.37
N THR A 131 9.98 -6.20 -10.53
CA THR A 131 10.15 -5.53 -11.82
C THR A 131 11.63 -5.46 -12.20
N PHE A 132 12.51 -5.08 -11.28
CA PHE A 132 13.96 -4.96 -11.52
C PHE A 132 14.64 -6.32 -11.78
N ARG A 133 14.25 -7.36 -11.04
CA ARG A 133 14.92 -8.67 -11.12
C ARG A 133 14.83 -9.33 -12.49
N VAL A 134 13.76 -9.07 -13.25
CA VAL A 134 13.57 -9.63 -14.60
C VAL A 134 14.72 -9.22 -15.53
N ALA A 135 15.13 -7.95 -15.49
CA ALA A 135 16.26 -7.45 -16.27
C ALA A 135 17.60 -8.06 -15.81
N LEU A 136 17.79 -8.18 -14.48
CA LEU A 136 19.02 -8.76 -13.91
C LEU A 136 19.15 -10.26 -14.21
N MET A 137 18.06 -11.01 -14.10
CA MET A 137 18.00 -12.43 -14.46
C MET A 137 18.39 -12.64 -15.92
N LYS A 138 17.90 -11.79 -16.82
CA LYS A 138 18.27 -11.85 -18.23
C LYS A 138 19.75 -11.51 -18.44
N ARG A 139 20.25 -10.44 -17.81
CA ARG A 139 21.66 -9.99 -17.92
C ARG A 139 22.65 -11.04 -17.44
N TYR A 140 22.41 -11.61 -16.27
CA TYR A 140 23.29 -12.60 -15.64
C TYR A 140 22.91 -14.05 -16.00
N ASN A 141 21.99 -14.24 -16.94
CA ASN A 141 21.57 -15.55 -17.45
C ASN A 141 21.09 -16.51 -16.34
N LEU A 142 20.29 -16.00 -15.40
CA LEU A 142 19.83 -16.72 -14.20
C LEU A 142 18.47 -17.41 -14.45
N GLU A 143 18.31 -18.60 -13.89
CA GLU A 143 17.02 -19.29 -13.84
C GLU A 143 16.11 -18.73 -12.73
N ALA A 144 16.69 -18.44 -11.55
CA ALA A 144 16.00 -17.93 -10.39
C ALA A 144 16.85 -16.86 -9.69
N PHE A 145 16.22 -15.76 -9.27
CA PHE A 145 16.90 -14.66 -8.59
C PHE A 145 15.94 -13.78 -7.80
N GLU A 146 16.40 -13.30 -6.65
CA GLU A 146 15.72 -12.29 -5.86
C GLU A 146 16.70 -11.18 -5.47
N LEU A 147 16.21 -9.95 -5.48
CA LEU A 147 16.86 -8.83 -4.81
C LEU A 147 16.46 -8.82 -3.34
N SER A 148 17.34 -8.31 -2.48
CA SER A 148 17.03 -8.22 -1.06
C SER A 148 15.97 -7.16 -0.76
N GLN A 149 14.76 -7.60 -0.47
CA GLN A 149 13.70 -6.70 0.00
C GLN A 149 13.97 -6.28 1.46
N SER A 150 14.61 -7.14 2.26
CA SER A 150 15.08 -6.82 3.62
C SER A 150 16.06 -5.64 3.62
N TYR A 151 16.94 -5.56 2.63
CA TYR A 151 17.93 -4.48 2.50
C TYR A 151 17.24 -3.12 2.35
N LEU A 152 16.30 -3.01 1.41
CA LEU A 152 15.52 -1.79 1.23
C LEU A 152 14.63 -1.51 2.44
N PHE A 153 14.08 -2.54 3.08
CA PHE A 153 13.25 -2.41 4.27
C PHE A 153 14.00 -1.83 5.47
N PHE A 154 15.26 -2.22 5.66
CA PHE A 154 16.14 -1.66 6.70
C PHE A 154 16.28 -0.15 6.53
N TRP A 155 16.72 0.28 5.35
CA TRP A 155 16.93 1.69 5.04
C TRP A 155 15.62 2.47 5.02
N ASP A 156 14.54 1.85 4.56
CA ASP A 156 13.20 2.41 4.62
C ASP A 156 12.81 2.79 6.06
N LYS A 157 12.96 1.88 7.02
CA LYS A 157 12.60 2.18 8.41
C LYS A 157 13.48 3.27 9.02
N LEU A 158 14.77 3.25 8.73
CA LEU A 158 15.69 4.26 9.25
C LEU A 158 15.33 5.66 8.70
N GLU A 159 15.09 5.76 7.40
CA GLU A 159 14.76 7.04 6.75
C GLU A 159 13.40 7.58 7.18
N LYS A 160 12.38 6.71 7.32
CA LYS A 160 11.08 7.14 7.88
C LYS A 160 11.22 7.64 9.31
N SER A 161 12.06 6.98 10.11
CA SER A 161 12.31 7.40 11.49
C SER A 161 12.97 8.77 11.54
N ASN A 162 14.00 9.00 10.73
CA ASN A 162 14.64 10.31 10.61
C ASN A 162 13.66 11.38 10.09
N TYR A 163 12.92 11.08 9.02
CA TYR A 163 11.94 11.99 8.45
C TYR A 163 10.84 12.37 9.45
N PHE A 164 10.31 11.40 10.20
CA PHE A 164 9.34 11.68 11.25
C PHE A 164 9.89 12.65 12.31
N LEU A 165 11.15 12.47 12.74
CA LEU A 165 11.76 13.38 13.72
C LEU A 165 11.89 14.81 13.14
N GLU A 166 12.22 14.94 11.84
CA GLU A 166 12.20 16.24 11.15
C GLU A 166 10.79 16.84 11.11
N GLN A 167 9.76 16.03 10.82
CA GLN A 167 8.37 16.48 10.85
C GLN A 167 7.97 16.99 12.23
N ILE A 168 8.43 16.35 13.31
CA ILE A 168 8.14 16.81 14.67
C ILE A 168 8.87 18.11 15.01
N ILE A 169 10.11 18.28 14.54
CA ILE A 169 10.86 19.53 14.71
C ILE A 169 10.15 20.66 13.97
N ASP A 170 9.77 20.45 12.71
CA ASP A 170 9.05 21.42 11.87
C ASP A 170 7.69 21.82 12.46
N THR A 171 6.99 20.86 13.08
CA THR A 171 5.64 21.07 13.65
C THR A 171 5.63 21.28 15.16
N ALA A 172 6.77 21.63 15.77
CA ALA A 172 6.88 21.77 17.23
C ALA A 172 5.94 22.84 17.82
N ALA A 173 5.58 23.86 17.02
CA ALA A 173 4.64 24.92 17.39
C ALA A 173 3.18 24.43 17.46
N GLU A 174 2.79 23.44 16.66
CA GLU A 174 1.43 22.88 16.62
C GLU A 174 1.07 22.18 17.93
N ASP A 175 -0.20 22.20 18.34
CA ASP A 175 -0.66 21.54 19.55
C ASP A 175 -0.56 20.01 19.46
N LEU A 176 -0.23 19.37 20.59
CA LEU A 176 -0.03 17.91 20.66
C LEU A 176 -1.31 17.14 20.26
N ASP A 177 -2.47 17.65 20.65
CA ASP A 177 -3.78 17.07 20.35
C ASP A 177 -4.34 17.57 19.00
N GLY A 178 -3.59 18.40 18.28
CA GLY A 178 -3.95 18.91 16.97
C GLY A 178 -4.00 17.79 15.92
N ARG A 179 -4.88 17.96 14.92
CA ARG A 179 -5.12 16.96 13.87
C ARG A 179 -3.83 16.52 13.17
N LEU A 180 -2.93 17.45 12.86
CA LEU A 180 -1.67 17.17 12.18
C LEU A 180 -0.74 16.30 13.03
N ILE A 181 -0.52 16.67 14.30
CA ILE A 181 0.35 15.91 15.20
C ILE A 181 -0.21 14.52 15.47
N GLN A 182 -1.53 14.40 15.70
CA GLN A 182 -2.18 13.10 15.87
C GLN A 182 -2.09 12.22 14.61
N ALA A 183 -2.18 12.81 13.42
CA ALA A 183 -1.95 12.07 12.17
C ALA A 183 -0.51 11.56 12.05
N LEU A 184 0.49 12.40 12.34
CA LEU A 184 1.90 12.01 12.35
C LEU A 184 2.20 10.90 13.37
N LEU A 185 1.62 10.98 14.58
CA LEU A 185 1.79 9.99 15.65
C LEU A 185 1.02 8.68 15.43
N GLY A 186 0.02 8.70 14.54
CA GLY A 186 -0.79 7.55 14.16
C GLY A 186 -0.01 6.55 13.31
N ASP A 187 0.59 7.02 12.20
CA ASP A 187 1.31 6.15 11.26
C ASP A 187 2.78 6.56 11.00
N ILE A 188 3.55 6.57 12.08
CA ILE A 188 4.94 7.06 12.14
C ILE A 188 5.91 6.32 11.17
N VAL A 189 5.88 4.99 11.17
CA VAL A 189 6.81 4.11 10.44
C VAL A 189 6.10 2.87 9.89
N SER A 190 4.98 3.03 9.19
CA SER A 190 4.36 1.89 8.50
C SER A 190 5.35 1.23 7.53
N ASP A 191 5.14 -0.06 7.29
CA ASP A 191 5.92 -0.80 6.29
C ASP A 191 5.64 -0.31 4.87
N GLY A 192 4.45 0.23 4.60
CA GLY A 192 3.99 0.64 3.28
C GLY A 192 4.73 1.86 2.72
N GLY A 193 4.70 2.03 1.41
CA GLY A 193 5.35 3.14 0.73
C GLY A 193 4.87 3.27 -0.72
N GLN A 194 5.44 4.23 -1.43
CA GLN A 194 5.11 4.55 -2.82
C GLN A 194 6.33 4.38 -3.73
N TRP A 195 6.09 4.43 -5.04
CA TRP A 195 7.13 4.25 -6.06
C TRP A 195 8.32 5.20 -5.88
N ASP A 196 8.07 6.50 -5.69
CA ASP A 196 9.13 7.50 -5.56
C ASP A 196 10.01 7.25 -4.32
N MET A 197 9.43 6.65 -3.27
CA MET A 197 10.19 6.25 -2.09
C MET A 197 11.14 5.08 -2.39
N VAL A 198 10.76 4.15 -3.28
CA VAL A 198 11.68 3.09 -3.74
C VAL A 198 12.81 3.70 -4.56
N TYR A 199 12.48 4.60 -5.47
CA TYR A 199 13.48 5.31 -6.28
C TYR A 199 14.53 5.97 -5.39
N ASN A 200 14.10 6.75 -4.39
CA ASN A 200 15.01 7.42 -3.45
C ASN A 200 15.91 6.43 -2.69
N LEU A 201 15.35 5.30 -2.23
CA LEU A 201 16.12 4.27 -1.54
C LEU A 201 17.16 3.62 -2.46
N VAL A 202 16.76 3.24 -3.68
CA VAL A 202 17.65 2.62 -4.67
C VAL A 202 18.74 3.60 -5.12
N GLN A 203 18.41 4.88 -5.29
CA GLN A 203 19.38 5.91 -5.66
C GLN A 203 20.42 6.14 -4.56
N LYS A 204 19.99 6.16 -3.28
CA LYS A 204 20.86 6.46 -2.14
C LYS A 204 21.67 5.25 -1.67
N TYR A 205 21.03 4.09 -1.59
CA TYR A 205 21.56 2.87 -0.97
C TYR A 205 21.89 1.77 -1.98
N GLY A 206 21.28 1.79 -3.16
CA GLY A 206 21.49 0.76 -4.17
C GLY A 206 20.67 -0.51 -3.92
N LEU A 207 21.14 -1.62 -4.47
CA LEU A 207 20.48 -2.91 -4.45
C LEU A 207 21.51 -4.00 -4.16
N VAL A 208 21.08 -5.09 -3.52
CA VAL A 208 21.90 -6.28 -3.31
C VAL A 208 21.09 -7.55 -3.61
N PRO A 209 21.73 -8.65 -4.04
CA PRO A 209 21.10 -9.97 -4.10
C PRO A 209 20.53 -10.41 -2.73
N GLN A 210 19.39 -11.11 -2.75
CA GLN A 210 18.77 -11.71 -1.56
C GLN A 210 19.75 -12.65 -0.83
N ALA A 211 20.64 -13.32 -1.57
CA ALA A 211 21.65 -14.22 -1.01
C ALA A 211 22.65 -13.53 -0.06
N LEU A 212 22.86 -12.21 -0.20
CA LEU A 212 23.80 -11.45 0.63
C LEU A 212 23.14 -10.84 1.88
N TYR A 213 21.83 -10.62 1.84
CA TYR A 213 21.08 -10.07 2.96
C TYR A 213 19.66 -10.67 2.96
N PRO A 214 19.49 -11.88 3.50
CA PRO A 214 18.21 -12.57 3.50
C PRO A 214 17.21 -11.95 4.49
N ASP A 215 15.94 -12.31 4.35
CA ASP A 215 14.89 -11.92 5.29
C ASP A 215 15.15 -12.47 6.70
N SER A 216 15.24 -11.58 7.68
CA SER A 216 15.22 -11.96 9.09
C SER A 216 13.80 -12.35 9.55
N TRP A 217 13.67 -12.89 10.77
CA TRP A 217 12.35 -13.14 11.35
C TRP A 217 11.49 -11.88 11.41
N ASN A 218 12.08 -10.73 11.79
CA ASN A 218 11.37 -9.45 11.86
C ASN A 218 11.06 -8.85 10.49
N ALA A 219 11.85 -9.18 9.45
CA ALA A 219 11.49 -8.84 8.07
C ALA A 219 10.20 -9.56 7.63
N MET A 220 10.06 -10.83 8.03
CA MET A 220 8.86 -11.64 7.75
C MET A 220 7.69 -11.38 8.70
N ASN A 221 7.93 -10.79 9.88
CA ASN A 221 6.94 -10.56 10.93
C ASN A 221 7.19 -9.20 11.61
N SER A 222 6.86 -8.11 10.92
CA SER A 222 7.30 -6.76 11.30
C SER A 222 6.53 -6.14 12.48
N GLY A 223 5.48 -6.78 12.98
CA GLY A 223 4.61 -6.23 14.03
C GLY A 223 5.35 -5.82 15.31
N VAL A 224 6.24 -6.68 15.81
CA VAL A 224 7.03 -6.41 17.03
C VAL A 224 8.02 -5.26 16.80
N LEU A 225 8.78 -5.33 15.70
CA LEU A 225 9.72 -4.27 15.31
C LEU A 225 9.01 -2.91 15.19
N ASN A 226 7.86 -2.87 14.52
CA ASN A 226 7.07 -1.65 14.36
C ASN A 226 6.59 -1.11 15.70
N SER A 227 6.15 -1.97 16.63
CA SER A 227 5.72 -1.54 17.96
C SER A 227 6.85 -0.86 18.73
N ILE A 228 8.05 -1.46 18.73
CA ILE A 228 9.23 -0.93 19.43
C ILE A 228 9.64 0.42 18.84
N VAL A 229 9.81 0.50 17.52
CA VAL A 229 10.24 1.74 16.84
C VAL A 229 9.19 2.84 17.00
N LYS A 230 7.90 2.54 16.83
CA LYS A 230 6.81 3.52 17.04
C LYS A 230 6.81 4.05 18.48
N THR A 231 7.04 3.20 19.47
CA THR A 231 7.09 3.61 20.88
C THR A 231 8.25 4.57 21.14
N LYS A 232 9.46 4.24 20.66
CA LYS A 232 10.63 5.12 20.78
C LYS A 232 10.44 6.45 20.05
N LEU A 233 9.86 6.43 18.85
CA LEU A 233 9.61 7.67 18.11
C LEU A 233 8.57 8.58 18.79
N ARG A 234 7.55 8.01 19.46
CA ARG A 234 6.61 8.81 20.28
C ARG A 234 7.29 9.44 21.48
N GLU A 235 8.15 8.69 22.17
CA GLU A 235 8.98 9.22 23.26
C GLU A 235 9.85 10.39 22.76
N TYR A 236 10.55 10.19 21.63
CA TYR A 236 11.39 11.21 21.03
C TYR A 236 10.62 12.44 20.57
N ALA A 237 9.40 12.26 20.06
CA ALA A 237 8.56 13.38 19.67
C ALA A 237 8.26 14.30 20.87
N LEU A 238 7.97 13.72 22.05
CA LEU A 238 7.77 14.49 23.27
C LEU A 238 9.04 15.20 23.73
N ILE A 239 10.19 14.53 23.66
CA ILE A 239 11.49 15.09 24.03
C ILE A 239 11.84 16.29 23.14
N LEU A 240 11.78 16.13 21.82
CA LEU A 240 12.10 17.20 20.86
C LEU A 240 11.17 18.39 21.02
N ARG A 241 9.86 18.15 21.13
CA ARG A 241 8.88 19.23 21.31
C ARG A 241 9.09 19.99 22.61
N LYS A 242 9.41 19.28 23.70
CA LYS A 242 9.74 19.90 24.98
C LYS A 242 11.01 20.76 24.88
N GLU A 243 12.06 20.25 24.23
CA GLU A 243 13.33 20.97 24.03
C GLU A 243 13.12 22.26 23.22
N ILE A 244 12.33 22.19 22.14
CA ILE A 244 12.03 23.36 21.30
C ILE A 244 11.17 24.38 22.08
N ARG A 245 10.12 23.91 22.77
CA ARG A 245 9.20 24.78 23.52
C ARG A 245 9.79 25.39 24.78
N SER A 246 10.91 24.87 25.31
CA SER A 246 11.62 25.52 26.42
C SER A 246 12.35 26.80 25.99
N GLY A 247 12.47 27.07 24.67
CA GLY A 247 13.08 28.28 24.13
C GLY A 247 14.62 28.31 24.21
N SER A 248 15.24 27.26 24.75
CA SER A 248 16.70 27.15 24.93
C SER A 248 17.39 26.31 23.84
N ALA A 249 16.63 25.68 22.96
CA ALA A 249 17.17 24.84 21.89
C ALA A 249 17.86 25.67 20.80
N THR A 250 19.01 25.20 20.35
CA THR A 250 19.67 25.71 19.15
C THR A 250 19.58 24.65 18.05
N ALA A 251 19.77 25.05 16.78
CA ALA A 251 19.83 24.10 15.68
C ALA A 251 20.89 22.99 15.90
N GLN A 252 22.00 23.34 16.55
CA GLN A 252 23.07 22.39 16.87
C GLN A 252 22.67 21.40 17.97
N THR A 253 22.00 21.86 19.03
CA THR A 253 21.54 20.96 20.10
C THR A 253 20.47 20.01 19.58
N LEU A 254 19.51 20.50 18.79
CA LEU A 254 18.48 19.67 18.16
C LEU A 254 19.08 18.64 17.21
N SER A 255 20.04 19.04 16.38
CA SER A 255 20.75 18.11 15.49
C SER A 255 21.46 17.00 16.27
N SER A 256 22.15 17.35 17.37
CA SER A 256 22.82 16.36 18.23
C SER A 256 21.82 15.45 18.96
N THR A 257 20.70 15.98 19.43
CA THR A 257 19.63 15.20 20.07
C THR A 257 19.02 14.21 19.07
N LYS A 258 18.66 14.68 17.87
CA LYS A 258 18.13 13.83 16.78
C LYS A 258 19.13 12.76 16.36
N GLU A 259 20.42 13.09 16.24
CA GLU A 259 21.45 12.10 15.89
C GLU A 259 21.52 10.95 16.90
N LYS A 260 21.45 11.25 18.20
CA LYS A 260 21.40 10.21 19.25
C LYS A 260 20.17 9.32 19.12
N MET A 261 19.01 9.92 18.82
CA MET A 261 17.75 9.20 18.60
C MET A 261 17.81 8.29 17.38
N VAL A 262 18.28 8.79 16.24
CA VAL A 262 18.45 8.00 15.01
C VAL A 262 19.46 6.87 15.21
N ARG A 263 20.54 7.10 15.97
CA ARG A 263 21.51 6.06 16.33
C ARG A 263 20.88 4.94 17.17
N GLU A 264 20.00 5.27 18.11
CA GLU A 264 19.29 4.24 18.90
C GLU A 264 18.31 3.44 18.02
N ILE A 265 17.59 4.11 17.10
CA ILE A 265 16.76 3.40 16.10
C ILE A 265 17.61 2.50 15.20
N LEU A 266 18.76 2.98 14.73
CA LEU A 266 19.69 2.19 13.92
C LEU A 266 20.14 0.92 14.68
N SER A 267 20.43 1.03 15.98
CA SER A 267 20.75 -0.13 16.81
C SER A 267 19.59 -1.12 16.89
N ILE A 268 18.35 -0.66 17.07
CA ILE A 268 17.16 -1.52 17.08
C ILE A 268 17.00 -2.25 15.74
N LEU A 269 17.15 -1.53 14.61
CA LEU A 269 17.08 -2.11 13.27
C LEU A 269 18.19 -3.13 13.06
N THR A 270 19.41 -2.82 13.46
CA THR A 270 20.56 -3.73 13.33
C THR A 270 20.36 -5.01 14.14
N LEU A 271 19.81 -4.92 15.35
CA LEU A 271 19.53 -6.09 16.20
C LEU A 271 18.38 -6.96 15.65
N THR A 272 17.42 -6.36 14.96
CA THR A 272 16.19 -7.05 14.51
C THR A 272 16.25 -7.56 13.07
N LEU A 273 17.00 -6.87 12.21
CA LEU A 273 17.13 -7.16 10.78
C LEU A 273 18.55 -7.64 10.40
N GLY A 274 19.54 -7.43 11.27
CA GLY A 274 20.96 -7.67 10.97
C GLY A 274 21.61 -6.45 10.32
N PRO A 275 22.96 -6.36 10.32
CA PRO A 275 23.66 -5.26 9.65
C PRO A 275 23.57 -5.41 8.13
N PRO A 276 23.04 -4.42 7.38
CA PRO A 276 22.99 -4.48 5.92
C PRO A 276 24.39 -4.31 5.31
N PRO A 277 24.65 -4.86 4.11
CA PRO A 277 25.86 -4.54 3.34
C PRO A 277 26.05 -3.02 3.19
N ASN A 278 27.28 -2.53 3.34
CA ASN A 278 27.55 -1.10 3.22
C ASN A 278 27.26 -0.62 1.78
N PRO A 279 26.43 0.42 1.59
CA PRO A 279 26.08 0.95 0.27
C PRO A 279 27.26 1.35 -0.62
N ARG A 280 28.42 1.62 -0.01
CA ARG A 280 29.63 2.17 -0.65
C ARG A 280 30.82 1.22 -0.65
N GLU A 281 30.72 0.09 0.05
CA GLU A 281 31.77 -0.93 0.02
C GLU A 281 31.40 -2.02 -0.97
N GLU A 282 32.43 -2.73 -1.43
CA GLU A 282 32.25 -3.84 -2.34
C GLU A 282 31.70 -5.07 -1.59
N PHE A 283 30.80 -5.78 -2.24
CA PHE A 283 30.45 -7.14 -1.92
C PHE A 283 30.85 -8.05 -3.08
N THR A 284 31.05 -9.33 -2.77
CA THR A 284 31.25 -10.37 -3.78
C THR A 284 30.01 -11.26 -3.81
N TRP A 285 29.44 -11.43 -5.01
CA TRP A 285 28.31 -12.32 -5.26
C TRP A 285 28.73 -13.43 -6.21
N THR A 286 28.76 -14.65 -5.69
CA THR A 286 29.01 -15.88 -6.45
C THR A 286 27.68 -16.53 -6.82
N TYR A 287 27.51 -16.90 -8.10
CA TYR A 287 26.28 -17.52 -8.59
C TYR A 287 26.54 -18.50 -9.72
N LEU A 288 25.58 -19.39 -9.95
CA LEU A 288 25.52 -20.25 -11.13
C LEU A 288 24.58 -19.61 -12.15
N ASP A 289 25.01 -19.53 -13.40
CA ASP A 289 24.07 -19.24 -14.49
C ASP A 289 23.19 -20.47 -14.78
N LYS A 290 22.15 -20.28 -15.61
CA LYS A 290 21.22 -21.36 -15.99
C LYS A 290 21.88 -22.53 -16.75
N ASN A 291 23.11 -22.36 -17.22
CA ASN A 291 23.88 -23.42 -17.89
C ASN A 291 24.79 -24.16 -16.90
N GLY A 292 24.74 -23.81 -15.61
CA GLY A 292 25.56 -24.41 -14.55
C GLY A 292 26.99 -23.86 -14.48
N LYS A 293 27.31 -22.76 -15.17
CA LYS A 293 28.63 -22.13 -15.07
C LYS A 293 28.71 -21.23 -13.85
N ALA A 294 29.77 -21.37 -13.06
CA ALA A 294 30.06 -20.50 -11.93
C ALA A 294 30.59 -19.13 -12.39
N HIS A 295 30.06 -18.09 -11.77
CA HIS A 295 30.46 -16.70 -11.96
C HIS A 295 30.65 -16.03 -10.60
N GLU A 296 31.48 -15.00 -10.60
CA GLU A 296 31.72 -14.14 -9.45
C GLU A 296 31.64 -12.69 -9.90
N LEU A 297 30.92 -11.88 -9.13
CA LEU A 297 30.78 -10.44 -9.35
C LEU A 297 31.17 -9.70 -8.08
N THR A 298 32.21 -8.87 -8.16
CA THR A 298 32.55 -7.91 -7.10
C THR A 298 32.08 -6.52 -7.53
N THR A 299 31.22 -5.91 -6.72
CA THR A 299 30.62 -4.59 -7.00
C THR A 299 30.11 -3.96 -5.71
N THR A 300 29.67 -2.69 -5.78
CA THR A 300 28.98 -2.02 -4.66
C THR A 300 27.47 -2.09 -4.84
N PRO A 301 26.65 -1.97 -3.78
CA PRO A 301 25.20 -1.89 -3.91
C PRO A 301 24.72 -0.80 -4.87
N ALA A 302 25.37 0.39 -4.82
CA ALA A 302 25.05 1.49 -5.70
C ALA A 302 25.37 1.20 -7.19
N ALA A 303 26.49 0.54 -7.47
CA ALA A 303 26.85 0.13 -8.82
C ALA A 303 25.92 -0.99 -9.34
N PHE A 304 25.61 -1.99 -8.50
CA PHE A 304 24.69 -3.07 -8.83
C PHE A 304 23.29 -2.56 -9.21
N ALA A 305 22.80 -1.51 -8.54
CA ALA A 305 21.52 -0.88 -8.88
C ALA A 305 21.54 -0.16 -10.24
N LYS A 306 22.66 0.45 -10.63
CA LYS A 306 22.81 1.07 -11.95
C LYS A 306 22.82 0.04 -13.08
N ASP A 307 23.23 -1.18 -12.75
CA ASP A 307 23.36 -2.31 -13.67
C ASP A 307 22.07 -3.09 -13.94
N VAL A 308 20.91 -2.62 -13.44
CA VAL A 308 19.59 -3.15 -13.80
C VAL A 308 19.26 -2.76 -15.23
N TYR A 309 19.85 -3.46 -16.21
CA TYR A 309 19.61 -3.29 -17.65
C TYR A 309 19.80 -4.61 -18.39
N SER A 310 18.99 -4.86 -19.42
CA SER A 310 19.32 -5.84 -20.46
C SER A 310 18.86 -5.31 -21.83
N SER A 311 19.51 -5.75 -22.92
CA SER A 311 19.15 -5.34 -24.29
C SER A 311 17.67 -5.58 -24.64
N ASP A 312 17.07 -6.59 -24.02
CA ASP A 312 15.71 -7.05 -24.30
C ASP A 312 14.68 -6.40 -23.35
N PHE A 313 15.13 -5.86 -22.22
CA PHE A 313 14.30 -5.14 -21.24
C PHE A 313 14.90 -3.77 -20.96
N ARG A 314 14.28 -2.73 -21.53
CA ARG A 314 14.66 -1.32 -21.38
C ARG A 314 14.32 -0.74 -20.00
N ILE A 315 14.54 -1.47 -18.93
CA ILE A 315 14.61 -0.87 -17.60
C ILE A 315 16.07 -0.49 -17.45
N THR A 316 16.37 0.81 -17.40
CA THR A 316 17.70 1.36 -17.10
C THR A 316 17.53 2.37 -15.97
N SER A 317 18.61 2.81 -15.33
CA SER A 317 18.53 3.93 -14.38
C SER A 317 17.85 5.16 -14.97
N ALA A 318 18.13 5.49 -16.24
CA ALA A 318 17.49 6.63 -16.94
C ALA A 318 16.00 6.39 -17.20
N VAL A 319 15.60 5.15 -17.49
CA VAL A 319 14.17 4.83 -17.66
C VAL A 319 13.44 4.85 -16.32
N ILE A 320 14.05 4.35 -15.25
CA ILE A 320 13.49 4.43 -13.89
C ILE A 320 13.33 5.89 -13.46
N GLU A 321 14.32 6.75 -13.74
CA GLU A 321 14.24 8.19 -13.49
C GLU A 321 13.13 8.88 -14.30
N GLY A 322 12.83 8.38 -15.50
CA GLY A 322 11.72 8.85 -16.34
C GLY A 322 10.36 8.20 -16.04
N MET A 323 10.26 7.25 -15.10
CA MET A 323 8.98 6.64 -14.75
C MET A 323 8.10 7.63 -13.97
N VAL A 324 6.81 7.62 -14.29
CA VAL A 324 5.80 8.46 -13.63
C VAL A 324 4.73 7.61 -13.00
N SER A 325 4.26 8.01 -11.82
CA SER A 325 3.10 7.39 -11.17
C SER A 325 1.81 7.95 -11.75
N LEU A 326 0.99 7.09 -12.35
CA LEU A 326 -0.35 7.44 -12.82
C LEU A 326 -1.39 6.89 -11.86
N VAL A 327 -2.30 7.75 -11.41
CA VAL A 327 -3.38 7.40 -10.49
C VAL A 327 -4.73 7.69 -11.14
N HIS A 328 -5.71 6.81 -10.91
CA HIS A 328 -7.10 7.08 -11.25
C HIS A 328 -7.84 7.52 -9.99
N ASP A 329 -7.95 8.83 -9.79
CA ASP A 329 -8.70 9.44 -8.69
C ASP A 329 -9.88 10.26 -9.24
N PRO A 330 -11.11 9.72 -9.27
CA PRO A 330 -12.27 10.38 -9.87
C PRO A 330 -12.76 11.62 -9.09
N ARG A 331 -12.11 11.97 -7.97
CA ARG A 331 -12.39 13.21 -7.21
C ARG A 331 -11.70 14.44 -7.80
N HIS A 332 -10.71 14.24 -8.66
CA HIS A 332 -9.90 15.30 -9.25
C HIS A 332 -10.00 15.24 -10.78
N GLU A 333 -9.78 16.39 -11.43
CA GLU A 333 -9.75 16.46 -12.88
C GLU A 333 -8.63 15.58 -13.46
N PRO A 334 -8.88 14.83 -14.55
CA PRO A 334 -7.85 14.02 -15.20
C PRO A 334 -6.62 14.85 -15.61
N LEU A 335 -5.46 14.20 -15.65
CA LEU A 335 -4.17 14.81 -16.04
C LEU A 335 -3.68 15.95 -15.12
N THR A 336 -4.17 16.00 -13.89
CA THR A 336 -3.69 16.92 -12.86
C THR A 336 -2.50 16.33 -12.11
N LEU A 337 -1.42 17.10 -11.93
CA LEU A 337 -0.31 16.71 -11.08
C LEU A 337 -0.74 16.78 -9.61
N MET A 338 -0.53 15.69 -8.87
CA MET A 338 -0.90 15.58 -7.46
C MET A 338 0.31 15.22 -6.62
N THR A 339 0.37 15.77 -5.41
CA THR A 339 1.28 15.35 -4.35
C THR A 339 0.50 15.22 -3.06
N VAL A 340 0.97 14.38 -2.14
CA VAL A 340 0.37 14.24 -0.81
C VAL A 340 1.28 14.96 0.17
N ASP A 341 0.73 15.97 0.84
CA ASP A 341 1.49 16.76 1.81
C ASP A 341 2.12 15.87 2.90
N ARG A 342 3.39 16.13 3.19
CA ARG A 342 4.21 15.41 4.20
C ARG A 342 4.30 13.89 4.03
N LEU A 343 3.87 13.34 2.88
CA LEU A 343 4.07 11.94 2.54
C LEU A 343 5.42 11.78 1.84
N GLY A 344 6.38 11.12 2.50
CA GLY A 344 7.67 10.84 1.89
C GLY A 344 8.76 10.56 2.90
N LYS A 345 10.00 10.67 2.43
CA LYS A 345 11.26 10.66 3.20
C LYS A 345 12.20 11.70 2.60
N ALA A 346 13.14 12.21 3.40
CA ALA A 346 14.18 13.12 2.95
C ALA A 346 15.24 12.43 2.07
#